data_AF-A0A963DZ25-F1
#
_entry.id   AF-A0A963DZ25-F1
#
_cell.length_a   1.000
_cell.length_b   1.000
_cell.length_c   1.000
_cell.angle_alpha   90.00
_cell.angle_beta   90.00
_cell.angle_gamma   90.00
#
_symmetry.space_group_name_H-M   'P 1'
#
loop_
_entity.id
_entity.type
_entity.pdbx_description
1 polymer ?
#
loop_
_entity_poly.entity_id
_entity_poly.type
_entity_poly.pdbx_seq_one_letter_code
_entity_poly.pdbx_strand_id
1 'polypeptide(L)'
;MAVTKEQIFSAADELAAAGQRPTLEAIRQITGGSYTTISPALNEWKARQATAAAPLREPAPQAVTDRLAELGGDLWTIALDLANARLAVEREGLEKARAELEADRNEATELADKLAGDVEALQSRLASIEAAEAAARGETDELRGQLAAAQEQAHTAEARAQEIERRAAELRTELDRAHQDADQARGALAEQQKASQAAAAQLDQVRGELAKVQARAEADQEAHQEQRKQAAAEAHRVAERLATAQAERDQAAKAAAQAREEAARLAGQLDTLKEQSAALLARITPPAEAKPATRKKSGGE
;
A
#
# COMPACT_ATOMS: atom_id res chain seq x y z
N MET A 1 72.20 -149.81 -17.83
CA MET A 1 72.96 -149.38 -19.03
C MET A 1 72.72 -147.88 -19.21
N ALA A 2 73.74 -147.09 -19.55
CA ALA A 2 73.63 -145.63 -19.71
C ALA A 2 73.22 -145.26 -21.15
N VAL A 3 72.39 -144.23 -21.32
CA VAL A 3 71.90 -143.74 -22.63
C VAL A 3 72.97 -142.92 -23.35
N THR A 4 73.08 -143.09 -24.67
CA THR A 4 74.08 -142.40 -25.49
C THR A 4 73.53 -141.10 -26.10
N LYS A 5 74.45 -140.19 -26.45
CA LYS A 5 74.13 -138.90 -27.09
C LYS A 5 73.40 -139.08 -28.44
N GLU A 6 73.77 -140.08 -29.23
CA GLU A 6 73.13 -140.38 -30.51
C GLU A 6 71.66 -140.79 -30.34
N GLN A 7 71.35 -141.58 -29.30
CA GLN A 7 69.98 -141.95 -28.96
C GLN A 7 69.15 -140.73 -28.56
N ILE A 8 69.74 -139.80 -27.80
CA ILE A 8 69.10 -138.53 -27.41
C ILE A 8 68.82 -137.64 -28.63
N PHE A 9 69.74 -137.58 -29.60
CA PHE A 9 69.57 -136.80 -30.83
C PHE A 9 68.49 -137.41 -31.71
N SER A 10 68.52 -138.74 -31.91
CA SER A 10 67.50 -139.45 -32.69
C SER A 10 66.11 -139.27 -32.09
N ALA A 11 65.97 -139.38 -30.76
CA ALA A 11 64.70 -139.13 -30.08
C ALA A 11 64.25 -137.66 -30.21
N ALA A 12 65.19 -136.71 -30.19
CA ALA A 12 64.87 -135.30 -30.40
C ALA A 12 64.45 -135.02 -31.85
N ASP A 13 65.09 -135.65 -32.84
CA ASP A 13 64.72 -135.58 -34.26
C ASP A 13 63.34 -136.19 -34.51
N GLU A 14 63.03 -137.35 -33.91
CA GLU A 14 61.70 -137.97 -34.00
C GLU A 14 60.60 -137.08 -33.40
N LEU A 15 60.84 -136.52 -32.21
CA LEU A 15 59.92 -135.58 -31.57
C LEU A 15 59.71 -134.33 -32.44
N ALA A 16 60.79 -133.77 -33.00
CA ALA A 16 60.72 -132.60 -33.88
C ALA A 16 60.01 -132.89 -35.21
N ALA A 17 60.26 -134.05 -35.82
CA ALA A 17 59.58 -134.50 -37.03
C ALA A 17 58.09 -134.73 -36.81
N ALA A 18 57.70 -135.16 -35.60
CA ALA A 18 56.30 -135.26 -35.17
C ALA A 18 55.67 -133.89 -34.81
N GLY A 19 56.38 -132.78 -34.99
CA GLY A 19 55.93 -131.42 -34.63
C GLY A 19 55.86 -131.16 -33.11
N GLN A 20 56.39 -132.07 -32.29
CA GLN A 20 56.46 -131.94 -30.84
C GLN A 20 57.78 -131.27 -30.42
N ARG A 21 57.76 -130.51 -29.33
CA ARG A 21 58.98 -129.90 -28.79
C ARG A 21 59.80 -130.95 -28.05
N PRO A 22 61.08 -131.19 -28.43
CA PRO A 22 61.95 -132.09 -27.69
C PRO A 22 62.29 -131.49 -26.32
N THR A 23 61.55 -131.93 -25.30
CA THR A 23 61.76 -131.56 -23.90
C THR A 23 62.59 -132.64 -23.21
N LEU A 24 63.25 -132.28 -22.10
CA LEU A 24 64.03 -133.24 -21.32
C LEU A 24 63.18 -134.43 -20.87
N GLU A 25 61.91 -134.19 -20.51
CA GLU A 25 60.97 -135.23 -20.12
C GLU A 25 60.60 -136.16 -21.29
N ALA A 26 60.25 -135.58 -22.44
CA ALA A 26 59.86 -136.35 -23.62
C ALA A 26 61.00 -137.25 -24.11
N ILE A 27 62.23 -136.73 -24.11
CA ILE A 27 63.40 -137.54 -24.47
C ILE A 27 63.65 -138.63 -23.43
N ARG A 28 63.54 -138.31 -22.14
CA ARG A 28 63.71 -139.31 -21.06
C ARG A 28 62.67 -140.43 -21.15
N GLN A 29 61.43 -140.15 -21.55
CA GLN A 29 60.41 -141.18 -21.76
C GLN A 29 60.77 -142.13 -22.90
N ILE A 30 61.42 -141.63 -23.96
CA ILE A 30 61.80 -142.42 -25.14
C ILE A 30 63.10 -143.20 -24.88
N THR A 31 64.15 -142.53 -24.42
CA THR A 31 65.49 -143.14 -24.33
C THR A 31 65.77 -143.79 -22.98
N GLY A 32 65.06 -143.39 -21.91
CA GLY A 32 65.47 -143.63 -20.53
C GLY A 32 66.68 -142.75 -20.13
N GLY A 33 67.15 -142.86 -18.88
CA GLY A 33 68.37 -142.17 -18.42
C GLY A 33 68.17 -141.01 -17.42
N SER A 34 69.29 -140.46 -16.94
CA SER A 34 69.33 -139.31 -16.03
C SER A 34 69.20 -137.99 -16.79
N TYR A 35 68.49 -137.01 -16.23
CA TYR A 35 68.46 -135.64 -16.76
C TYR A 35 69.85 -135.00 -16.88
N THR A 36 70.81 -135.41 -16.05
CA THR A 36 72.20 -134.94 -16.13
C THR A 36 72.92 -135.42 -17.39
N THR A 37 72.48 -136.53 -17.99
CA THR A 37 73.03 -137.07 -19.25
C THR A 37 72.28 -136.51 -20.47
N ILE A 38 70.96 -136.33 -20.36
CA ILE A 38 70.11 -135.87 -21.47
C ILE A 38 70.27 -134.38 -21.74
N SER A 39 70.40 -133.54 -20.69
CA SER A 39 70.45 -132.08 -20.85
C SER A 39 71.56 -131.55 -21.75
N PRO A 40 72.84 -131.95 -21.60
CA PRO A 40 73.89 -131.44 -22.47
C PRO A 40 73.67 -131.84 -23.94
N ALA A 41 73.25 -133.08 -24.19
CA ALA A 41 72.97 -133.56 -25.54
C ALA A 41 71.76 -132.85 -26.17
N LEU A 42 70.66 -132.66 -25.44
CA LEU A 42 69.49 -131.94 -25.94
C LEU A 42 69.81 -130.47 -26.28
N ASN A 43 70.61 -129.80 -25.46
CA ASN A 43 71.02 -128.42 -25.75
C ASN A 43 71.87 -128.32 -27.01
N GLU A 44 72.76 -129.29 -27.24
CA GLU A 44 73.57 -129.35 -28.45
C GLU A 44 72.72 -129.63 -29.70
N TRP A 45 71.75 -130.53 -29.59
CA TRP A 45 70.77 -130.77 -30.66
C TRP A 45 69.98 -129.49 -31.02
N LYS A 46 69.50 -128.75 -30.00
CA LYS A 46 68.78 -127.47 -30.21
C LYS A 46 69.64 -126.41 -30.90
N ALA A 47 70.92 -126.30 -30.52
CA ALA A 47 71.86 -125.38 -31.16
C ALA A 47 72.08 -125.72 -32.65
N ARG A 48 72.14 -127.02 -32.97
CA ARG A 48 72.29 -127.48 -34.35
C ARG A 48 71.06 -127.18 -35.20
N GLN A 49 69.86 -127.34 -34.64
CA GLN A 49 68.61 -127.01 -35.33
C GLN A 49 68.48 -125.50 -35.60
N ALA A 50 68.84 -124.65 -34.62
CA ALA A 50 68.82 -123.20 -34.79
C ALA A 50 69.77 -122.71 -35.91
N THR A 51 70.92 -123.38 -36.06
CA THR A 51 71.89 -123.04 -37.12
C THR A 51 71.39 -123.46 -38.51
N ALA A 52 70.64 -124.55 -38.61
CA ALA A 52 70.11 -125.05 -39.88
C ALA A 52 68.90 -124.27 -40.42
N ALA A 53 68.22 -123.48 -39.58
CA ALA A 53 66.94 -122.84 -39.90
C ALA A 53 67.02 -121.34 -40.30
N ALA A 54 68.20 -120.80 -40.62
CA ALA A 54 68.34 -119.43 -41.11
C ALA A 54 68.07 -119.35 -42.63
N PRO A 55 66.93 -118.81 -43.10
CA PRO A 55 66.67 -118.66 -44.53
C PRO A 55 67.57 -117.60 -45.15
N LEU A 56 68.24 -117.94 -46.26
CA LEU A 56 68.99 -117.01 -47.10
C LEU A 56 68.02 -116.08 -47.84
N ARG A 57 68.07 -114.78 -47.57
CA ARG A 57 67.41 -113.75 -48.40
C ARG A 57 68.43 -113.15 -49.35
N GLU A 58 68.23 -113.32 -50.66
CA GLU A 58 69.05 -112.62 -51.65
C GLU A 58 68.65 -111.13 -51.69
N PRO A 59 69.61 -110.19 -51.66
CA PRO A 59 69.33 -108.77 -51.77
C PRO A 59 68.78 -108.43 -53.16
N ALA A 60 67.85 -107.47 -53.22
CA ALA A 60 67.34 -106.97 -54.49
C ALA A 60 68.48 -106.37 -55.34
N PRO A 61 68.45 -106.54 -56.68
CA PRO A 61 69.44 -105.94 -57.57
C PRO A 61 69.51 -104.41 -57.40
N GLN A 62 70.72 -103.85 -57.40
CA GLN A 62 70.97 -102.42 -57.14
C GLN A 62 70.14 -101.50 -58.04
N ALA A 63 69.98 -101.83 -59.33
CA ALA A 63 69.21 -101.03 -60.29
C ALA A 63 67.72 -100.88 -59.91
N VAL A 64 67.12 -101.88 -59.26
CA VAL A 64 65.72 -101.79 -58.78
C VAL A 64 65.64 -100.88 -57.56
N THR A 65 66.60 -100.99 -56.64
CA THR A 65 66.69 -100.12 -55.46
C THR A 65 66.92 -98.66 -55.86
N ASP A 66 67.82 -98.39 -56.81
CA ASP A 66 68.10 -97.04 -57.30
C ASP A 66 66.84 -96.41 -57.93
N ARG A 67 66.10 -97.18 -58.75
CA ARG A 67 64.88 -96.69 -59.39
C ARG A 67 63.74 -96.43 -58.40
N LEU A 68 63.60 -97.26 -57.38
CA LEU A 68 62.62 -97.05 -56.29
C LEU A 68 62.99 -95.83 -55.43
N ALA A 69 64.28 -95.62 -55.17
CA ALA A 69 64.76 -94.44 -54.44
C ALA A 69 64.50 -93.15 -55.22
N GLU A 70 64.75 -93.15 -56.53
CA GLU A 70 64.44 -92.03 -57.44
C GLU A 70 62.93 -91.72 -57.43
N LEU A 71 62.09 -92.73 -57.67
CA LEU A 71 60.62 -92.56 -57.65
C LEU A 71 60.11 -92.07 -56.28
N GLY A 72 60.68 -92.57 -55.19
CA GLY A 72 60.36 -92.13 -53.83
C GLY A 72 60.74 -90.67 -53.60
N GLY A 73 61.90 -90.25 -54.09
CA GLY A 73 62.36 -88.85 -54.06
C GLY A 73 61.46 -87.92 -54.86
N ASP A 74 61.07 -88.32 -56.07
CA ASP A 74 60.16 -87.56 -56.93
C ASP A 74 58.78 -87.41 -56.28
N LEU A 75 58.21 -88.52 -55.78
CA LEU A 75 56.92 -88.51 -55.10
C LEU A 75 56.94 -87.63 -53.84
N TRP A 76 58.04 -87.71 -53.07
CA TRP A 76 58.22 -86.87 -51.89
C TRP A 76 58.32 -85.39 -52.24
N THR A 77 59.04 -85.05 -53.31
CA THR A 77 59.17 -83.67 -53.81
C THR A 77 57.79 -83.11 -54.20
N ILE A 78 57.02 -83.86 -55.00
CA ILE A 78 55.66 -83.46 -55.40
C ILE A 78 54.76 -83.27 -54.17
N ALA A 79 54.81 -84.19 -53.20
CA ALA A 79 54.00 -84.09 -51.99
C ALA A 79 54.38 -82.87 -51.14
N LEU A 80 55.67 -82.56 -51.03
CA LEU A 80 56.18 -81.41 -50.29
C LEU A 80 55.80 -80.10 -50.98
N ASP A 81 55.92 -80.02 -52.31
CA ASP A 81 55.51 -78.84 -53.09
C ASP A 81 54.01 -78.56 -52.93
N LEU A 82 53.17 -79.60 -53.01
CA LEU A 82 51.72 -79.46 -52.79
C LEU A 82 51.39 -79.01 -51.36
N ALA A 83 52.06 -79.58 -50.35
CA ALA A 83 51.88 -79.20 -48.96
C ALA A 83 52.31 -77.74 -48.70
N ASN A 84 53.45 -77.34 -49.26
CA ASN A 84 53.96 -75.97 -49.17
C ASN A 84 53.06 -74.97 -49.89
N ALA A 85 52.55 -75.31 -51.07
CA ALA A 85 51.61 -74.47 -51.82
C ALA A 85 50.31 -74.26 -51.02
N ARG A 86 49.74 -75.33 -50.45
CA ARG A 86 48.54 -75.23 -49.60
C ARG A 86 48.81 -74.40 -48.34
N LEU A 87 49.95 -74.60 -47.69
CA LEU A 87 50.34 -73.81 -46.52
C LEU A 87 50.53 -72.33 -46.86
N ALA A 88 51.07 -72.01 -48.04
CA ALA A 88 51.20 -70.63 -48.50
C ALA A 88 49.83 -69.96 -48.67
N VAL A 89 48.86 -70.64 -49.29
CA VAL A 89 47.49 -70.13 -49.48
C VAL A 89 46.78 -69.91 -48.12
N GLU A 90 46.88 -70.87 -47.20
CA GLU A 90 46.29 -70.72 -45.86
C GLU A 90 46.92 -69.55 -45.09
N ARG A 91 48.26 -69.38 -45.19
CA ARG A 91 48.95 -68.24 -44.58
C ARG A 91 48.50 -66.92 -45.17
N GLU A 92 48.41 -66.82 -46.49
CA GLU A 92 47.91 -65.63 -47.17
C GLU A 92 46.47 -65.31 -46.74
N GLY A 93 45.59 -66.32 -46.65
CA GLY A 93 44.22 -66.16 -46.16
C GLY A 93 44.16 -65.67 -44.71
N LEU A 94 44.99 -66.22 -43.83
CA LEU A 94 45.06 -65.79 -42.43
C LEU A 94 45.62 -64.38 -42.28
N GLU A 95 46.66 -64.01 -43.03
CA GLU A 95 47.22 -62.66 -43.01
C GLU A 95 46.21 -61.64 -43.55
N LYS A 96 45.45 -62.00 -44.60
CA LYS A 96 44.36 -61.16 -45.09
C LYS A 96 43.25 -60.98 -44.04
N ALA A 97 42.80 -62.06 -43.41
CA ALA A 97 41.79 -61.99 -42.36
C ALA A 97 42.27 -61.18 -41.14
N ARG A 98 43.56 -61.27 -40.78
CA ARG A 98 44.17 -60.44 -39.74
C ARG A 98 44.16 -58.96 -40.12
N ALA A 99 44.56 -58.64 -41.34
CA ALA A 99 44.54 -57.26 -41.83
C ALA A 99 43.13 -56.66 -41.86
N GLU A 100 42.12 -57.44 -42.28
CA GLU A 100 40.71 -57.03 -42.24
C GLU A 100 40.24 -56.77 -40.80
N LEU A 101 40.53 -57.69 -39.86
CA LEU A 101 40.18 -57.50 -38.44
C LEU A 101 40.90 -56.31 -37.79
N GLU A 102 42.16 -56.06 -38.14
CA GLU A 102 42.88 -54.88 -37.67
C GLU A 102 42.28 -53.59 -38.24
N ALA A 103 41.88 -53.58 -39.50
CA ALA A 103 41.18 -52.45 -40.11
C ALA A 103 39.84 -52.18 -39.40
N ASP A 104 38.99 -53.21 -39.24
CA ASP A 104 37.70 -53.09 -38.54
C ASP A 104 37.87 -52.60 -37.09
N ARG A 105 38.91 -53.08 -36.39
CA ARG A 105 39.23 -52.63 -35.03
C ARG A 105 39.63 -51.16 -35.00
N ASN A 106 40.42 -50.71 -35.97
CA ASN A 106 40.84 -49.31 -36.05
C ASN A 106 39.63 -48.41 -36.34
N GLU A 107 38.77 -48.78 -37.30
CA GLU A 107 37.53 -48.04 -37.60
C GLU A 107 36.60 -47.96 -36.37
N ALA A 108 36.43 -49.07 -35.64
CA ALA A 108 35.64 -49.09 -34.42
C ALA A 108 36.22 -48.19 -33.31
N THR A 109 37.56 -48.11 -33.22
CA THR A 109 38.25 -47.23 -32.26
C THR A 109 38.06 -45.77 -32.64
N GLU A 110 38.23 -45.40 -33.92
CA GLU A 110 38.00 -44.04 -34.41
C GLU A 110 36.54 -43.59 -34.20
N LEU A 111 35.57 -44.48 -34.43
CA LEU A 111 34.17 -44.19 -34.16
C LEU A 111 33.91 -43.99 -32.66
N ALA A 112 34.52 -44.82 -31.80
CA ALA A 112 34.39 -44.69 -30.35
C ALA A 112 34.96 -43.36 -29.85
N ASP A 113 36.13 -42.96 -30.34
CA ASP A 113 36.77 -41.68 -29.99
C ASP A 113 35.91 -40.49 -30.46
N LYS A 114 35.34 -40.58 -31.68
CA LYS A 114 34.43 -39.55 -32.19
C LYS A 114 33.17 -39.44 -31.33
N LEU A 115 32.54 -40.56 -30.98
CA LEU A 115 31.34 -40.56 -30.15
C LEU A 115 31.63 -40.06 -28.73
N ALA A 116 32.81 -40.37 -28.18
CA ALA A 116 33.24 -39.82 -26.89
C ALA A 116 33.35 -38.28 -26.97
N GLY A 117 33.99 -37.75 -28.01
CA GLY A 117 34.07 -36.31 -28.24
C GLY A 117 32.70 -35.64 -28.44
N ASP A 118 31.79 -36.27 -29.19
CA ASP A 118 30.42 -35.77 -29.37
C ASP A 118 29.64 -35.73 -28.05
N VAL A 119 29.80 -36.76 -27.19
CA VAL A 119 29.18 -36.80 -25.86
C VAL A 119 29.72 -35.67 -24.98
N GLU A 120 31.03 -35.45 -24.94
CA GLU A 120 31.64 -34.35 -24.17
C GLU A 120 31.14 -32.98 -24.66
N ALA A 121 31.08 -32.79 -25.99
CA ALA A 121 30.57 -31.55 -26.59
C ALA A 121 29.08 -31.31 -26.26
N LEU A 122 28.25 -32.36 -26.32
CA LEU A 122 26.83 -32.28 -25.96
C LEU A 122 26.63 -32.00 -24.47
N GLN A 123 27.42 -32.63 -23.59
CA GLN A 123 27.39 -32.37 -22.15
C GLN A 123 27.77 -30.92 -21.83
N SER A 124 28.83 -30.39 -22.46
CA SER A 124 29.22 -28.99 -22.30
C SER A 124 28.14 -28.03 -22.79
N ARG A 125 27.52 -28.32 -23.95
CA ARG A 125 26.42 -27.52 -24.48
C ARG A 125 25.19 -27.56 -23.58
N LEU A 126 24.84 -28.72 -23.03
CA LEU A 126 23.73 -28.87 -22.09
C LEU A 126 23.97 -28.05 -20.83
N ALA A 127 25.15 -28.18 -20.21
CA ALA A 127 25.52 -27.39 -19.03
C ALA A 127 25.46 -25.87 -19.30
N SER A 128 25.89 -25.43 -20.48
CA SER A 128 25.78 -24.03 -20.89
C SER A 128 24.33 -23.56 -21.05
N ILE A 129 23.45 -24.41 -21.60
CA ILE A 129 22.02 -24.09 -21.77
C ILE A 129 21.34 -24.04 -20.39
N GLU A 130 21.61 -25.01 -19.51
CA GLU A 130 21.07 -25.04 -18.15
C GLU A 130 21.50 -23.81 -17.34
N ALA A 131 22.76 -23.38 -17.46
CA ALA A 131 23.24 -22.16 -16.83
C ALA A 131 22.54 -20.89 -17.38
N ALA A 132 22.35 -20.82 -18.70
CA ALA A 132 21.64 -19.70 -19.33
C ALA A 132 20.16 -19.68 -18.94
N GLU A 133 19.51 -20.84 -18.84
CA GLU A 133 18.12 -20.95 -18.38
C GLU A 133 17.98 -20.52 -16.91
N ALA A 134 18.90 -20.95 -16.04
CA ALA A 134 18.91 -20.53 -14.64
C ALA A 134 19.09 -19.01 -14.50
N ALA A 135 19.99 -18.41 -15.30
CA ALA A 135 20.18 -16.96 -15.33
C ALA A 135 18.91 -16.23 -15.79
N ALA A 136 18.29 -16.67 -16.89
CA ALA A 136 17.06 -16.08 -17.43
C ALA A 136 15.87 -16.20 -16.45
N ARG A 137 15.77 -17.30 -15.71
CA ARG A 137 14.79 -17.47 -14.64
C ARG A 137 15.04 -16.47 -13.51
N GLY A 138 16.29 -16.29 -13.08
CA GLY A 138 16.67 -15.29 -12.08
C GLY A 138 16.30 -13.87 -12.49
N GLU A 139 16.62 -13.48 -13.73
CA GLU A 139 16.26 -12.17 -14.28
C GLU A 139 14.74 -11.97 -14.32
N THR A 140 13.99 -13.02 -14.69
CA THR A 140 12.52 -12.96 -14.72
C THR A 140 11.94 -12.73 -13.33
N ASP A 141 12.46 -13.39 -12.31
CA ASP A 141 11.99 -13.23 -10.93
C ASP A 141 12.38 -11.85 -10.36
N GLU A 142 13.56 -11.33 -10.71
CA GLU A 142 13.95 -9.96 -10.37
C GLU A 142 13.00 -8.93 -11.01
N LEU A 143 12.74 -9.05 -12.31
CA LEU A 143 11.81 -8.15 -13.02
C LEU A 143 10.39 -8.22 -12.46
N ARG A 144 9.92 -9.42 -12.07
CA ARG A 144 8.62 -9.57 -11.37
C ARG A 144 8.62 -8.85 -10.03
N GLY A 145 9.69 -8.95 -9.26
CA GLY A 145 9.85 -8.22 -7.99
C GLY A 145 9.83 -6.71 -8.19
N GLN A 146 10.57 -6.20 -9.18
CA GLN A 146 10.58 -4.77 -9.53
C GLN A 146 9.20 -4.28 -9.99
N LEU A 147 8.48 -5.07 -10.79
CA LEU A 147 7.13 -4.74 -11.24
C LEU A 147 6.14 -4.66 -10.07
N ALA A 148 6.19 -5.61 -9.14
CA ALA A 148 5.33 -5.61 -7.96
C ALA A 148 5.59 -4.37 -7.07
N ALA A 149 6.86 -4.03 -6.85
CA ALA A 149 7.24 -2.82 -6.09
C ALA A 149 6.77 -1.54 -6.78
N ALA A 150 6.92 -1.45 -8.11
CA ALA A 150 6.44 -0.31 -8.89
C ALA A 150 4.91 -0.17 -8.84
N GLN A 151 4.17 -1.28 -8.89
CA GLN A 151 2.71 -1.29 -8.76
C GLN A 151 2.26 -0.81 -7.37
N GLU A 152 2.91 -1.28 -6.29
CA GLU A 152 2.60 -0.82 -4.93
C GLU A 152 2.85 0.68 -4.75
N GLN A 153 3.98 1.18 -5.30
CA GLN A 153 4.29 2.60 -5.30
C GLN A 153 3.25 3.41 -6.09
N ALA A 154 2.82 2.91 -7.25
CA ALA A 154 1.79 3.56 -8.07
C ALA A 154 0.44 3.63 -7.32
N HIS A 155 -0.02 2.53 -6.73
CA HIS A 155 -1.25 2.53 -5.92
C HIS A 155 -1.17 3.47 -4.72
N THR A 156 -0.02 3.52 -4.04
CA THR A 156 0.21 4.45 -2.93
C THR A 156 0.18 5.91 -3.40
N ALA A 157 0.79 6.21 -4.54
CA ALA A 157 0.77 7.55 -5.12
C ALA A 157 -0.64 7.96 -5.55
N GLU A 158 -1.41 7.05 -6.15
CA GLU A 158 -2.80 7.27 -6.56
C GLU A 158 -3.70 7.56 -5.35
N ALA A 159 -3.59 6.76 -4.28
CA ALA A 159 -4.34 7.01 -3.04
C ALA A 159 -4.02 8.38 -2.42
N ARG A 160 -2.74 8.79 -2.44
CA ARG A 160 -2.32 10.12 -1.97
C ARG A 160 -2.88 11.24 -2.85
N ALA A 161 -2.90 11.05 -4.17
CA ALA A 161 -3.47 12.02 -5.09
C ALA A 161 -4.98 12.22 -4.84
N GLN A 162 -5.73 11.13 -4.69
CA GLN A 162 -7.16 11.18 -4.37
C GLN A 162 -7.44 11.89 -3.03
N GLU A 163 -6.62 11.64 -2.01
CA GLU A 163 -6.76 12.32 -0.71
C GLU A 163 -6.42 13.82 -0.80
N ILE A 164 -5.40 14.20 -1.60
CA ILE A 164 -5.07 15.61 -1.85
C ILE A 164 -6.22 16.30 -2.58
N GLU A 165 -6.81 15.67 -3.59
CA GLU A 165 -7.97 16.19 -4.32
C GLU A 165 -9.18 16.38 -3.40
N ARG A 166 -9.47 15.40 -2.53
CA ARG A 166 -10.55 15.50 -1.52
C ARG A 166 -10.33 16.70 -0.61
N ARG A 167 -9.13 16.85 -0.05
CA ARG A 167 -8.78 17.98 0.84
C ARG A 167 -8.86 19.32 0.11
N ALA A 168 -8.43 19.37 -1.15
CA ALA A 168 -8.54 20.59 -1.96
C ALA A 168 -10.00 20.99 -2.20
N ALA A 169 -10.89 20.02 -2.44
CA ALA A 169 -12.33 20.27 -2.59
C ALA A 169 -12.98 20.75 -1.28
N GLU A 170 -12.59 20.16 -0.15
CA GLU A 170 -13.04 20.57 1.19
C GLU A 170 -12.61 22.00 1.52
N LEU A 171 -11.32 22.31 1.34
CA LEU A 171 -10.79 23.65 1.55
C LEU A 171 -11.45 24.69 0.64
N ARG A 172 -11.77 24.34 -0.61
CA ARG A 172 -12.50 25.23 -1.51
C ARG A 172 -13.92 25.51 -0.99
N THR A 173 -14.60 24.48 -0.49
CA THR A 173 -15.94 24.63 0.11
C THR A 173 -15.90 25.49 1.37
N GLU A 174 -14.90 25.30 2.23
CA GLU A 174 -14.69 26.13 3.42
C GLU A 174 -14.37 27.59 3.06
N LEU A 175 -13.55 27.81 2.03
CA LEU A 175 -13.23 29.15 1.53
C LEU A 175 -14.48 29.86 0.99
N ASP A 176 -15.29 29.17 0.18
CA ASP A 176 -16.55 29.72 -0.34
C ASP A 176 -17.51 30.08 0.79
N ARG A 177 -17.61 29.24 1.84
CA ARG A 177 -18.40 29.55 3.05
C ARG A 177 -17.85 30.77 3.79
N ALA A 178 -16.54 30.85 4.00
CA ALA A 178 -15.92 31.99 4.67
C ALA A 178 -16.13 33.31 3.89
N HIS A 179 -16.13 33.26 2.55
CA HIS A 179 -16.48 34.41 1.71
C HIS A 179 -17.94 34.81 1.89
N GLN A 180 -18.87 33.85 1.90
CA GLN A 180 -20.29 34.14 2.16
C GLN A 180 -20.51 34.76 3.54
N ASP A 181 -19.88 34.22 4.58
CA ASP A 181 -19.97 34.76 5.94
C ASP A 181 -19.40 36.18 6.02
N ALA A 182 -18.27 36.43 5.34
CA ALA A 182 -17.68 37.76 5.26
C ALA A 182 -18.58 38.79 4.55
N ASP A 183 -19.23 38.39 3.46
CA ASP A 183 -20.18 39.25 2.74
C ASP A 183 -21.46 39.50 3.54
N GLN A 184 -21.97 38.50 4.26
CA GLN A 184 -23.07 38.68 5.21
C GLN A 184 -22.71 39.64 6.34
N ALA A 185 -21.52 39.49 6.93
CA ALA A 185 -21.04 40.38 7.98
C ALA A 185 -20.87 41.83 7.49
N ARG A 186 -20.35 42.02 6.26
CA ARG A 186 -20.29 43.34 5.61
C ARG A 186 -21.69 43.94 5.39
N GLY A 187 -22.65 43.14 4.93
CA GLY A 187 -24.03 43.56 4.78
C GLY A 187 -24.67 43.99 6.11
N ALA A 188 -24.52 43.19 7.16
CA ALA A 188 -25.00 43.51 8.50
C ALA A 188 -24.36 44.79 9.06
N LEU A 189 -23.05 44.97 8.86
CA LEU A 189 -22.35 46.19 9.27
C LEU A 189 -22.87 47.42 8.53
N ALA A 190 -23.13 47.33 7.22
CA ALA A 190 -23.68 48.42 6.44
C ALA A 190 -25.09 48.81 6.91
N GLU A 191 -25.96 47.83 7.20
CA GLU A 191 -27.29 48.08 7.76
C GLU A 191 -27.22 48.70 9.16
N GLN A 192 -26.32 48.21 10.02
CA GLN A 192 -26.10 48.81 11.34
C GLN A 192 -25.59 50.25 11.24
N GLN A 193 -24.71 50.55 10.29
CA GLN A 193 -24.27 51.92 10.03
C GLN A 193 -25.43 52.82 9.61
N LYS A 194 -26.28 52.39 8.67
CA LYS A 194 -27.49 53.15 8.29
C LYS A 194 -28.43 53.37 9.48
N ALA A 195 -28.69 52.33 10.27
CA ALA A 195 -29.52 52.43 11.46
C ALA A 195 -28.94 53.43 12.48
N SER A 196 -27.61 53.41 12.68
CA SER A 196 -26.93 54.37 13.55
C SER A 196 -26.99 55.81 13.04
N GLN A 197 -26.87 56.02 11.73
CA GLN A 197 -27.02 57.35 11.11
C GLN A 197 -28.46 57.85 11.23
N ALA A 198 -29.45 56.98 11.02
CA ALA A 198 -30.86 57.33 11.21
C ALA A 198 -31.16 57.68 12.68
N ALA A 199 -30.65 56.90 13.63
CA ALA A 199 -30.77 57.20 15.05
C ALA A 199 -30.09 58.52 15.42
N ALA A 200 -28.91 58.82 14.87
CA ALA A 200 -28.23 60.09 15.07
C ALA A 200 -29.06 61.27 14.53
N ALA A 201 -29.62 61.15 13.33
CA ALA A 201 -30.49 62.18 12.75
C ALA A 201 -31.77 62.40 13.58
N GLN A 202 -32.39 61.33 14.10
CA GLN A 202 -33.53 61.44 15.01
C GLN A 202 -33.15 62.13 16.33
N LEU A 203 -31.98 61.81 16.90
CA LEU A 203 -31.49 62.49 18.12
C LEU A 203 -31.28 63.98 17.89
N ASP A 204 -30.73 64.38 16.74
CA ASP A 204 -30.54 65.78 16.40
C ASP A 204 -31.88 66.49 16.17
N GLN A 205 -32.87 65.82 15.56
CA GLN A 205 -34.24 66.35 15.46
C GLN A 205 -34.86 66.57 16.85
N VAL A 206 -34.81 65.56 17.73
CA VAL A 206 -35.35 65.67 19.10
C VAL A 206 -34.65 66.76 19.90
N ARG A 207 -33.33 66.91 19.76
CA ARG A 207 -32.58 68.03 20.38
C ARG A 207 -33.05 69.38 19.84
N GLY A 208 -33.30 69.48 18.53
CA GLY A 208 -33.85 70.69 17.91
C GLY A 208 -35.26 71.02 18.39
N GLU A 209 -36.14 70.02 18.53
CA GLU A 209 -37.47 70.18 19.10
C GLU A 209 -37.40 70.58 20.59
N LEU A 210 -36.53 69.94 21.36
CA LEU A 210 -36.29 70.28 22.76
C LEU A 210 -35.82 71.73 22.91
N ALA A 211 -34.88 72.19 22.08
CA ALA A 211 -34.41 73.57 22.08
C ALA A 211 -35.55 74.56 21.74
N LYS A 212 -36.43 74.23 20.79
CA LYS A 212 -37.62 75.05 20.48
C LYS A 212 -38.60 75.10 21.65
N VAL A 213 -38.85 73.97 22.31
CA VAL A 213 -39.72 73.89 23.49
C VAL A 213 -39.12 74.68 24.65
N GLN A 214 -37.82 74.56 24.88
CA GLN A 214 -37.10 75.36 25.89
C GLN A 214 -37.20 76.86 25.59
N ALA A 215 -36.90 77.29 24.36
CA ALA A 215 -37.02 78.69 23.97
C ALA A 215 -38.46 79.22 24.11
N ARG A 216 -39.47 78.40 23.79
CA ARG A 216 -40.87 78.76 23.99
C ARG A 216 -41.24 78.85 25.47
N ALA A 217 -40.76 77.91 26.29
CA ALA A 217 -40.97 77.93 27.73
C ALA A 217 -40.31 79.16 28.38
N GLU A 218 -39.09 79.52 27.94
CA GLU A 218 -38.39 80.74 28.37
C GLU A 218 -39.17 82.00 27.94
N ALA A 219 -39.63 82.08 26.69
CA ALA A 219 -40.44 83.20 26.19
C ALA A 219 -41.80 83.32 26.91
N ASP A 220 -42.50 82.21 27.13
CA ASP A 220 -43.74 82.18 27.90
C ASP A 220 -43.49 82.61 29.35
N GLN A 221 -42.37 82.20 29.95
CA GLN A 221 -41.96 82.64 31.29
C GLN A 221 -41.66 84.15 31.33
N GLU A 222 -40.94 84.69 30.34
CA GLU A 222 -40.69 86.13 30.21
C GLU A 222 -42.00 86.92 30.01
N ALA A 223 -42.90 86.45 29.15
CA ALA A 223 -44.20 87.05 28.91
C ALA A 223 -45.07 87.03 30.18
N HIS A 224 -45.07 85.92 30.93
CA HIS A 224 -45.75 85.85 32.22
C HIS A 224 -45.13 86.80 33.25
N GLN A 225 -43.81 86.95 33.30
CA GLN A 225 -43.14 87.92 34.17
C GLN A 225 -43.53 89.35 33.80
N GLU A 226 -43.56 89.67 32.51
CA GLU A 226 -43.96 90.99 32.02
C GLU A 226 -45.44 91.28 32.29
N GLN A 227 -46.34 90.31 32.03
CA GLN A 227 -47.75 90.42 32.42
C GLN A 227 -47.91 90.63 33.93
N ARG A 228 -47.12 89.94 34.77
CA ARG A 228 -47.15 90.14 36.23
C ARG A 228 -46.68 91.55 36.60
N LYS A 229 -45.64 92.08 35.96
CA LYS A 229 -45.18 93.47 36.17
C LYS A 229 -46.25 94.48 35.74
N GLN A 230 -46.85 94.28 34.57
CA GLN A 230 -47.93 95.14 34.07
C GLN A 230 -49.15 95.10 34.98
N ALA A 231 -49.62 93.90 35.34
CA ALA A 231 -50.72 93.71 36.30
C ALA A 231 -50.39 94.32 37.67
N ALA A 232 -49.16 94.19 38.15
CA ALA A 232 -48.71 94.85 39.38
C ALA A 232 -48.72 96.39 39.24
N ALA A 233 -48.27 96.93 38.10
CA ALA A 233 -48.30 98.37 37.83
C ALA A 233 -49.73 98.91 37.68
N GLU A 234 -50.62 98.17 37.02
CA GLU A 234 -52.04 98.50 36.92
C GLU A 234 -52.73 98.41 38.28
N ALA A 235 -52.47 97.35 39.06
CA ALA A 235 -52.96 97.23 40.43
C ALA A 235 -52.45 98.40 41.29
N HIS A 236 -51.19 98.82 41.12
CA HIS A 236 -50.64 99.98 41.82
C HIS A 236 -51.31 101.29 41.39
N ARG A 237 -51.57 101.50 40.09
CA ARG A 237 -52.32 102.67 39.59
C ARG A 237 -53.76 102.68 40.10
N VAL A 238 -54.42 101.53 40.16
CA VAL A 238 -55.78 101.39 40.71
C VAL A 238 -55.75 101.67 42.21
N ALA A 239 -54.75 101.16 42.94
CA ALA A 239 -54.56 101.45 44.35
C ALA A 239 -54.31 102.94 44.60
N GLU A 240 -53.51 103.60 43.76
CA GLU A 240 -53.31 105.06 43.81
C GLU A 240 -54.60 105.82 43.55
N ARG A 241 -55.34 105.47 42.48
CA ARG A 241 -56.65 106.07 42.18
C ARG A 241 -57.67 105.85 43.30
N LEU A 242 -57.65 104.67 43.91
CA LEU A 242 -58.52 104.36 45.05
C LEU A 242 -58.10 105.18 46.26
N ALA A 243 -56.80 105.35 46.52
CA ALA A 243 -56.29 106.18 47.60
C ALA A 243 -56.65 107.66 47.38
N THR A 244 -56.53 108.19 46.15
CA THR A 244 -56.98 109.55 45.83
C THR A 244 -58.49 109.69 45.96
N ALA A 245 -59.28 108.71 45.47
CA ALA A 245 -60.72 108.72 45.63
C ALA A 245 -61.15 108.63 47.10
N GLN A 246 -60.45 107.84 47.92
CA GLN A 246 -60.65 107.78 49.37
C GLN A 246 -60.31 109.11 50.03
N ALA A 247 -59.18 109.74 49.66
CA ALA A 247 -58.79 111.05 50.16
C ALA A 247 -59.79 112.14 49.76
N GLU A 248 -60.27 112.15 48.51
CA GLU A 248 -61.33 113.03 48.02
C GLU A 248 -62.64 112.79 48.78
N ARG A 249 -62.99 111.53 49.05
CA ARG A 249 -64.19 111.19 49.84
C ARG A 249 -64.05 111.65 51.29
N ASP A 250 -62.88 111.48 51.90
CA ASP A 250 -62.62 111.93 53.27
C ASP A 250 -62.59 113.46 53.34
N GLN A 251 -62.09 114.13 52.31
CA GLN A 251 -62.14 115.58 52.17
C GLN A 251 -63.58 116.06 51.95
N ALA A 252 -64.38 115.37 51.15
CA ALA A 252 -65.81 115.62 51.00
C ALA A 252 -66.58 115.36 52.29
N ALA A 253 -66.20 114.34 53.08
CA ALA A 253 -66.77 114.07 54.39
C ALA A 253 -66.41 115.16 55.40
N LYS A 254 -65.15 115.66 55.39
CA LYS A 254 -64.72 116.82 56.17
C LYS A 254 -65.47 118.09 55.76
N ALA A 255 -65.60 118.36 54.46
CA ALA A 255 -66.35 119.50 53.94
C ALA A 255 -67.84 119.39 54.31
N ALA A 256 -68.43 118.19 54.24
CA ALA A 256 -69.80 117.94 54.69
C ALA A 256 -69.95 118.12 56.21
N ALA A 257 -68.96 117.74 57.01
CA ALA A 257 -68.94 118.00 58.45
C ALA A 257 -68.83 119.49 58.76
N GLN A 258 -67.95 120.22 58.07
CA GLN A 258 -67.82 121.67 58.17
C GLN A 258 -69.11 122.39 57.75
N ALA A 259 -69.73 121.98 56.64
CA ALA A 259 -71.02 122.52 56.20
C ALA A 259 -72.14 122.24 57.22
N ARG A 260 -72.13 121.06 57.88
CA ARG A 260 -73.07 120.77 58.98
C ARG A 260 -72.80 121.63 60.21
N GLU A 261 -71.54 121.88 60.54
CA GLU A 261 -71.15 122.72 61.67
C GLU A 261 -71.50 124.19 61.41
N GLU A 262 -71.29 124.69 60.19
CA GLU A 262 -71.72 126.03 59.77
C GLU A 262 -73.24 126.15 59.72
N ALA A 263 -73.95 125.12 59.25
CA ALA A 263 -75.41 125.06 59.28
C ALA A 263 -75.94 125.05 60.72
N ALA A 264 -75.29 124.32 61.64
CA ALA A 264 -75.63 124.32 63.06
C ALA A 264 -75.34 125.69 63.70
N ARG A 265 -74.24 126.34 63.33
CA ARG A 265 -73.89 127.70 63.78
C ARG A 265 -74.89 128.74 63.29
N LEU A 266 -75.27 128.70 62.02
CA LEU A 266 -76.30 129.58 61.43
C LEU A 266 -77.69 129.31 62.02
N ALA A 267 -78.03 128.05 62.28
CA ALA A 267 -79.26 127.69 62.98
C ALA A 267 -79.27 128.27 64.41
N GLY A 268 -78.16 128.17 65.14
CA GLY A 268 -78.01 128.79 66.46
C GLY A 268 -78.12 130.32 66.42
N GLN A 269 -77.60 130.97 65.38
CA GLN A 269 -77.73 132.41 65.16
C GLN A 269 -79.18 132.83 64.81
N LEU A 270 -79.92 131.99 64.08
CA LEU A 270 -81.33 132.23 63.77
C LEU A 270 -82.24 132.08 65.00
N ASP A 271 -81.96 131.12 65.89
CA ASP A 271 -82.71 130.98 67.14
C ASP A 271 -82.45 132.13 68.11
N THR A 272 -81.20 132.60 68.23
CA THR A 272 -80.88 133.77 69.05
C THR A 272 -81.49 135.07 68.49
N LEU A 273 -81.57 135.24 67.17
CA LEU A 273 -82.25 136.38 66.55
C LEU A 273 -83.78 136.34 66.77
N LYS A 274 -84.38 135.14 66.75
CA LYS A 274 -85.81 134.98 67.10
C LYS A 274 -86.08 135.35 68.55
N GLU A 275 -85.27 134.89 69.50
CA GLU A 275 -85.43 135.26 70.92
C GLU A 275 -85.22 136.76 71.17
N GLN A 276 -84.26 137.39 70.49
CA GLN A 276 -84.04 138.85 70.60
C GLN A 276 -85.19 139.67 70.00
N SER A 277 -85.82 139.20 68.92
CA SER A 277 -86.99 139.87 68.32
C SER A 277 -88.26 139.74 69.19
N ALA A 278 -88.42 138.60 69.87
CA ALA A 278 -89.54 138.37 70.78
C ALA A 278 -89.43 139.24 72.06
N ALA A 279 -88.21 139.47 72.55
CA ALA A 279 -87.96 140.27 73.75
C ALA A 279 -88.13 141.80 73.51
N LEU A 280 -87.89 142.29 72.29
CA LEU A 280 -87.97 143.73 71.98
C LEU A 280 -89.39 144.23 71.71
N LEU A 281 -90.31 143.37 71.26
CA LEU A 281 -91.69 143.78 70.95
C LEU A 281 -92.61 143.89 72.17
N ALA A 282 -92.21 143.42 73.35
CA ALA A 282 -93.09 143.35 74.53
C ALA A 282 -93.12 144.60 75.43
N ARG A 283 -92.38 145.69 75.15
CA ARG A 283 -92.10 146.71 76.18
C ARG A 283 -92.51 148.17 75.92
N ILE A 284 -93.21 148.54 74.84
CA ILE A 284 -93.61 149.95 74.59
C ILE A 284 -95.04 150.10 74.01
N THR A 285 -96.03 150.20 74.92
CA THR A 285 -97.21 151.11 74.89
C THR A 285 -98.58 150.65 74.27
N PRO A 286 -99.79 151.00 74.85
CA PRO A 286 -101.13 150.39 74.57
C PRO A 286 -102.19 151.41 74.00
N PRO A 287 -103.54 151.19 73.98
CA PRO A 287 -104.42 150.06 73.60
C PRO A 287 -105.43 150.42 72.45
N ALA A 288 -106.03 149.45 71.73
CA ALA A 288 -107.36 149.57 71.07
C ALA A 288 -107.85 148.26 70.44
N GLU A 289 -109.17 148.04 70.51
CA GLU A 289 -109.95 146.92 69.97
C GLU A 289 -110.05 146.94 68.43
N ALA A 290 -110.05 145.73 67.81
CA ALA A 290 -110.83 145.41 66.60
C ALA A 290 -110.82 143.88 66.32
N LYS A 291 -112.01 143.27 66.31
CA LYS A 291 -112.36 142.05 65.51
C LYS A 291 -112.34 142.45 64.00
N PRO A 292 -112.49 141.58 62.95
CA PRO A 292 -112.89 140.16 62.91
C PRO A 292 -112.17 139.25 61.85
N ALA A 293 -112.54 137.97 61.85
CA ALA A 293 -112.91 137.10 60.70
C ALA A 293 -111.90 136.61 59.61
N THR A 294 -111.77 135.28 59.61
CA THR A 294 -112.03 134.31 58.51
C THR A 294 -111.00 133.94 57.43
N ARG A 295 -110.70 132.62 57.42
CA ARG A 295 -110.67 131.63 56.31
C ARG A 295 -109.90 131.94 55.00
N LYS A 296 -108.89 131.10 54.73
CA LYS A 296 -108.70 130.16 53.58
C LYS A 296 -107.18 129.95 53.41
N LYS A 297 -106.62 128.73 53.41
CA LYS A 297 -106.73 127.54 52.52
C LYS A 297 -105.56 127.51 51.51
N SER A 298 -104.53 126.72 51.82
CA SER A 298 -103.44 126.20 50.95
C SER A 298 -102.67 125.17 51.81
N GLY A 299 -102.05 124.10 51.31
CA GLY A 299 -101.50 123.86 49.98
C GLY A 299 -99.99 124.13 49.98
N GLY A 300 -99.19 123.10 49.74
CA GLY A 300 -97.71 123.10 49.69
C GLY A 300 -97.07 122.62 51.00
N GLU A 301 -96.13 121.67 51.02
CA GLU A 301 -95.40 120.91 50.00
C GLU A 301 -95.11 119.49 50.52
#